data_AF-A0A917R132-F1
#
_entry.id   AF-A0A917R132-F1
#
_cell.length_a   1.000
_cell.length_b   1.000
_cell.length_c   1.000
_cell.angle_alpha   90.00
_cell.angle_beta   90.00
_cell.angle_gamma   90.00
#
_symmetry.space_group_name_H-M   'P 1'
#
loop_
_entity.id
_entity.type
_entity.pdbx_description
1 polymer ?
#
loop_
_entity_poly.entity_id
_entity_poly.type
_entity_poly.pdbx_seq_one_letter_code
_entity_poly.pdbx_strand_id
1 'polypeptide(L)'
;MQNGFEPEPDERDFATRRYIQTPRDLAHYVHRRLRPEEFGGRVHLQLRGQREYTIDSGVLDSVAVKRVFEKYGSYLLPQAFPEGSPTHPAYGAGHATVAGACVTILKAWFDESHVLPDPVVPTTDGTALEPYTDPDVGQLTVGGELNKVAANVAIGRNMGGVH
;
A
#
# COMPACT_ATOMS: atom_id res chain seq x y z
N MET A 1 0.93 -35.21 38.05
CA MET A 1 -0.18 -35.24 37.07
C MET A 1 -1.06 -34.05 37.34
N GLN A 2 -1.01 -33.04 36.47
CA GLN A 2 -1.94 -31.93 36.52
C GLN A 2 -3.19 -32.42 35.78
N ASN A 3 -4.28 -32.66 36.53
CA ASN A 3 -5.54 -33.12 35.96
C ASN A 3 -6.13 -31.98 35.11
N GLY A 4 -5.81 -31.96 33.82
CA GLY A 4 -6.41 -31.05 32.86
C GLY A 4 -7.77 -31.59 32.45
N PHE A 5 -8.84 -30.92 32.87
CA PHE A 5 -10.15 -31.09 32.27
C PHE A 5 -10.07 -30.62 30.81
N GLU A 6 -10.66 -31.42 29.90
CA GLU A 6 -10.86 -31.02 28.51
C GLU A 6 -11.84 -29.83 28.51
N PRO A 7 -11.48 -28.67 27.94
CA PRO A 7 -12.38 -27.52 27.93
C PRO A 7 -13.62 -27.86 27.08
N GLU A 8 -14.79 -27.46 27.57
CA GLU A 8 -16.04 -27.60 26.82
C GLU A 8 -15.92 -26.92 25.43
N PRO A 9 -16.55 -27.48 24.38
CA PRO A 9 -16.53 -26.88 23.06
C PRO A 9 -17.10 -25.45 23.11
N ASP A 10 -16.32 -24.48 22.63
CA ASP A 10 -16.82 -23.12 22.38
C ASP A 10 -17.99 -23.18 21.37
N GLU A 11 -19.22 -23.00 21.85
CA GLU A 11 -20.38 -22.71 21.00
C GLU A 11 -20.18 -21.33 20.36
N ARG A 12 -19.51 -21.33 19.20
CA ARG A 12 -19.28 -20.12 18.44
C ARG A 12 -20.62 -19.59 17.95
N ASP A 13 -21.05 -18.46 18.49
CA ASP A 13 -22.18 -17.71 17.95
C ASP A 13 -21.82 -17.18 16.55
N PHE A 14 -22.36 -17.81 15.51
CA PHE A 14 -22.17 -17.37 14.12
C PHE A 14 -23.18 -16.32 13.67
N ALA A 15 -24.23 -16.05 14.45
CA ALA A 15 -25.31 -15.14 14.09
C ALA A 15 -25.01 -13.69 14.52
N THR A 16 -24.39 -13.49 15.68
CA THR A 16 -24.08 -12.15 16.21
C THR A 16 -22.61 -11.74 16.08
N ARG A 17 -21.70 -12.70 15.88
CA ARG A 17 -20.25 -12.44 15.81
C ARG A 17 -19.89 -11.87 14.45
N ARG A 18 -19.44 -10.60 14.44
CA ARG A 18 -18.81 -10.01 13.25
C ARG A 18 -17.41 -10.59 13.07
N TYR A 19 -17.21 -11.31 11.98
CA TYR A 19 -15.90 -11.75 11.54
C TYR A 19 -15.24 -10.64 10.71
N ILE A 20 -13.92 -10.51 10.82
CA ILE A 20 -13.14 -9.67 9.91
C ILE A 20 -13.17 -10.37 8.56
N GLN A 21 -13.88 -9.81 7.58
CA GLN A 21 -14.03 -10.41 6.25
C GLN A 21 -13.34 -9.58 5.17
N THR A 22 -13.19 -8.29 5.40
CA THR A 22 -12.70 -7.35 4.42
C THR A 22 -11.53 -6.53 4.96
N PRO A 23 -10.68 -5.96 4.08
CA PRO A 23 -9.69 -4.98 4.50
C PRO A 23 -10.33 -3.75 5.16
N ARG A 24 -11.61 -3.48 4.89
CA ARG A 24 -12.37 -2.41 5.54
C ARG A 24 -12.67 -2.74 7.00
N ASP A 25 -13.00 -3.99 7.31
CA ASP A 25 -13.20 -4.43 8.71
C ASP A 25 -11.89 -4.31 9.49
N LEU A 26 -10.77 -4.72 8.88
CA LEU A 26 -9.43 -4.57 9.44
C LEU A 26 -9.10 -3.10 9.74
N ALA A 27 -9.40 -2.21 8.79
CA ALA A 27 -9.16 -0.79 8.91
C ALA A 27 -9.96 -0.14 10.05
N HIS A 28 -11.28 -0.40 10.12
CA HIS A 28 -12.16 0.30 11.07
C HIS A 28 -12.23 -0.34 12.45
N TYR A 29 -12.29 -1.67 12.53
CA TYR A 29 -12.58 -2.37 13.78
C TYR A 29 -11.32 -2.80 14.53
N VAL A 30 -10.16 -2.83 13.86
CA VAL A 30 -8.90 -3.25 14.49
C VAL A 30 -7.90 -2.11 14.56
N HIS A 31 -7.34 -1.68 13.41
CA HIS A 31 -6.09 -0.92 13.43
C HIS A 31 -6.28 0.60 13.49
N ARG A 32 -7.27 1.15 12.79
CA ARG A 32 -7.54 2.60 12.74
C ARG A 32 -6.29 3.45 12.47
N ARG A 33 -5.39 2.95 11.63
CA ARG A 33 -4.10 3.61 11.34
C ARG A 33 -4.34 4.94 10.63
N LEU A 34 -3.65 5.98 11.10
CA LEU A 34 -3.59 7.29 10.46
C LEU A 34 -3.03 7.21 9.03
N ARG A 35 -3.46 8.15 8.19
CA ARG A 35 -3.01 8.28 6.79
C ARG A 35 -1.67 9.02 6.70
N PRO A 36 -0.88 8.82 5.64
CA PRO A 36 0.39 9.52 5.48
C PRO A 36 0.28 11.05 5.55
N GLU A 37 -0.81 11.63 5.02
CA GLU A 37 -1.09 13.07 5.10
C GLU A 37 -1.24 13.59 6.54
N GLU A 38 -1.84 12.79 7.43
CA GLU A 38 -1.96 13.12 8.86
C GLU A 38 -0.58 13.09 9.52
N PHE A 39 0.24 12.06 9.21
CA PHE A 39 1.59 11.97 9.74
C PHE A 39 2.45 13.14 9.28
N GLY A 40 2.35 13.54 8.00
CA GLY A 40 2.98 14.74 7.47
C GLY A 40 2.50 16.01 8.18
N GLY A 41 1.22 16.08 8.55
CA GLY A 41 0.68 17.12 9.43
C GLY A 41 1.36 17.18 10.80
N ARG A 42 1.61 16.02 11.42
CA ARG A 42 2.35 15.94 12.69
C ARG A 42 3.79 16.42 12.56
N VAL A 43 4.49 15.99 11.50
CA VAL A 43 5.86 16.46 11.19
C VAL A 43 5.88 17.98 11.02
N HIS A 44 4.91 18.54 10.30
CA HIS A 44 4.79 19.98 10.12
C HIS A 44 4.62 20.74 11.43
N LEU A 45 3.66 20.34 12.26
CA LEU A 45 3.40 21.02 13.53
C LEU A 45 4.60 20.92 14.49
N GLN A 46 5.33 19.80 14.48
CA GLN A 46 6.52 19.61 15.29
C GLN A 46 7.70 20.49 14.85
N LEU A 47 8.02 20.50 13.56
CA LEU A 47 9.11 21.33 13.05
C LEU A 47 8.81 22.83 13.11
N ARG A 48 7.53 23.21 13.26
CA ARG A 48 7.12 24.60 13.52
C ARG A 48 7.06 24.95 15.02
N GLY A 49 7.40 24.01 15.91
CA GLY A 49 7.34 24.22 17.36
C GLY A 49 5.93 24.42 17.91
N GLN A 50 4.89 24.01 17.17
CA GLN A 50 3.50 24.17 17.58
C GLN A 50 2.98 23.01 18.41
N ARG A 51 3.53 21.80 18.21
CA ARG A 51 3.17 20.60 18.97
C ARG A 51 4.27 19.56 18.92
N GLU A 52 4.55 18.92 20.05
CA GLU A 52 5.51 17.83 20.12
C GLU A 52 4.83 16.47 19.90
N TYR A 53 5.46 15.61 19.10
CA TYR A 53 5.09 14.22 18.92
C TYR A 53 6.32 13.31 19.09
N THR A 54 6.10 12.05 19.45
CA THR A 54 7.13 11.01 19.45
C THR A 54 7.40 10.56 18.00
N ILE A 55 8.13 11.38 17.25
CA ILE A 55 8.56 11.09 15.88
C ILE A 55 10.08 10.90 15.89
N ASP A 56 10.54 9.84 15.23
CA ASP A 56 11.96 9.54 15.09
C ASP A 56 12.72 10.66 14.37
N SER A 57 13.90 11.01 14.87
CA SER A 57 14.71 12.09 14.30
C SER A 57 15.15 11.78 12.87
N GLY A 58 15.29 10.52 12.48
CA GLY A 58 15.56 10.12 11.10
C GLY A 58 14.52 10.60 10.10
N VAL A 59 13.25 10.77 10.53
CA VAL A 59 12.21 11.39 9.72
C VAL A 59 12.38 12.92 9.72
N LEU A 60 12.50 13.51 10.90
CA LEU A 60 12.53 14.97 11.09
C LEU A 60 13.74 15.62 10.41
N ASP A 61 14.90 14.96 10.45
CA ASP A 61 16.17 15.45 9.93
C ASP A 61 16.42 15.03 8.47
N SER A 62 15.48 14.29 7.87
CA SER A 62 15.64 13.72 6.54
C SER A 62 15.83 14.79 5.46
N VAL A 63 16.61 14.43 4.43
CA VAL A 63 16.75 15.27 3.22
C VAL A 63 15.41 15.48 2.53
N ALA A 64 14.48 14.52 2.64
CA ALA A 64 13.14 14.61 2.06
C ALA A 64 12.35 15.79 2.66
N VAL A 65 12.30 15.90 3.99
CA VAL A 65 11.59 16.98 4.69
C VAL A 65 12.16 18.35 4.31
N LYS A 66 13.49 18.48 4.21
CA LYS A 66 14.15 19.72 3.78
C LYS A 66 13.76 20.11 2.36
N ARG A 67 13.84 19.17 1.41
CA ARG A 67 13.45 19.40 0.00
C ARG A 67 11.97 19.77 -0.16
N VAL A 68 11.09 19.16 0.64
CA VAL A 68 9.66 19.50 0.63
C VAL A 68 9.45 20.94 1.11
N PHE A 69 10.13 21.37 2.18
CA PHE A 69 10.05 22.75 2.65
C PHE A 69 10.62 23.76 1.65
N GLU A 70 11.78 23.48 1.05
CA GLU A 70 12.38 24.33 0.02
C GLU A 70 11.44 24.53 -1.19
N LYS A 71 10.73 23.46 -1.59
CA LYS A 71 9.83 23.50 -2.75
C LYS A 71 8.46 24.11 -2.45
N TYR A 72 7.89 23.84 -1.27
CA TYR A 72 6.49 24.13 -0.97
C TYR A 72 6.28 25.10 0.20
N GLY A 73 7.34 25.51 0.90
CA GLY A 73 7.27 26.40 2.08
C GLY A 73 6.60 25.76 3.31
N SER A 74 6.39 24.44 3.30
CA SER A 74 5.78 23.70 4.41
C SER A 74 6.39 22.30 4.50
N TYR A 75 6.28 21.65 5.66
CA TYR A 75 6.67 20.24 5.84
C TYR A 75 5.51 19.25 5.68
N LEU A 76 4.38 19.68 5.10
CA LEU A 76 3.25 18.79 4.84
C LEU A 76 3.62 17.79 3.74
N LEU A 77 3.06 16.58 3.79
CA LEU A 77 3.23 15.60 2.72
C LEU A 77 2.48 16.09 1.46
N PRO A 78 3.17 16.36 0.33
CA PRO A 78 2.49 16.75 -0.90
C PRO A 78 1.55 15.63 -1.36
N GLN A 79 0.30 16.00 -1.68
CA GLN A 79 -0.73 15.06 -2.15
C GLN A 79 -0.90 15.18 -3.67
N ALA A 80 -1.11 14.04 -4.34
CA ALA A 80 -1.44 14.01 -5.76
C ALA A 80 -2.92 14.35 -6.02
N PHE A 81 -3.78 14.13 -5.02
CA PHE A 81 -5.22 14.34 -5.11
C PHE A 81 -5.61 15.57 -4.27
N PRO A 82 -6.41 16.51 -4.79
CA PRO A 82 -6.85 17.68 -4.02
C PRO A 82 -7.60 17.33 -2.73
N GLU A 83 -8.34 16.22 -2.74
CA GLU A 83 -9.08 15.69 -1.59
C GLU A 83 -8.21 14.87 -0.62
N GLY A 84 -6.96 14.56 -1.01
CA GLY A 84 -6.08 13.67 -0.26
C GLY A 84 -6.58 12.23 -0.23
N SER A 85 -6.55 11.61 0.95
CA SER A 85 -6.93 10.23 1.13
C SER A 85 -8.45 10.02 1.27
N PRO A 86 -8.98 8.87 0.83
CA PRO A 86 -10.38 8.52 1.11
C PRO A 86 -10.67 8.45 2.62
N THR A 87 -11.91 8.74 3.00
CA THR A 87 -12.40 8.85 4.39
C THR A 87 -12.55 7.51 5.13
N HIS A 88 -11.48 6.71 5.14
CA HIS A 88 -11.32 5.51 5.93
C HIS A 88 -9.85 5.31 6.33
N PRO A 89 -9.55 4.54 7.41
CA PRO A 89 -8.19 4.34 7.90
C PRO A 89 -7.23 3.73 6.86
N ALA A 90 -5.94 3.90 7.11
CA ALA A 90 -4.87 3.61 6.15
C ALA A 90 -4.45 2.13 6.09
N TYR A 91 -4.56 1.39 7.19
CA TYR A 91 -4.06 0.02 7.25
C TYR A 91 -5.13 -0.99 6.83
N GLY A 92 -4.77 -1.84 5.87
CA GLY A 92 -5.70 -2.50 4.97
C GLY A 92 -5.86 -1.65 3.70
N ALA A 93 -4.97 -1.82 2.73
CA ALA A 93 -5.08 -1.14 1.45
C ALA A 93 -6.07 -1.88 0.55
N GLY A 94 -7.23 -1.26 0.29
CA GLY A 94 -8.29 -1.87 -0.54
C GLY A 94 -7.79 -2.22 -1.94
N HIS A 95 -7.08 -1.30 -2.60
CA HIS A 95 -6.48 -1.53 -3.92
C HIS A 95 -5.51 -2.71 -3.92
N ALA A 96 -4.59 -2.77 -2.95
CA ALA A 96 -3.62 -3.85 -2.84
C ALA A 96 -4.29 -5.21 -2.55
N THR A 97 -5.33 -5.22 -1.72
CA THR A 97 -6.08 -6.43 -1.37
C THR A 97 -6.80 -7.00 -2.60
N VAL A 98 -7.51 -6.15 -3.34
CA VAL A 98 -8.22 -6.56 -4.56
C VAL A 98 -7.22 -7.00 -5.63
N ALA A 99 -6.15 -6.23 -5.86
CA ALA A 99 -5.11 -6.59 -6.83
C ALA A 99 -4.50 -7.96 -6.51
N GLY A 100 -4.11 -8.19 -5.26
CA GLY A 100 -3.57 -9.48 -4.80
C GLY A 100 -4.54 -10.63 -5.01
N ALA A 101 -5.82 -10.46 -4.67
CA ALA A 101 -6.85 -11.46 -4.89
C ALA A 101 -7.03 -11.78 -6.38
N CYS A 102 -7.16 -10.76 -7.23
CA CYS A 102 -7.32 -10.92 -8.68
C CYS A 102 -6.14 -11.67 -9.31
N VAL A 103 -4.90 -11.23 -9.03
CA VAL A 103 -3.73 -11.89 -9.63
C VAL A 103 -3.52 -13.29 -9.08
N THR A 104 -3.94 -13.59 -7.85
CA THR A 104 -3.92 -14.96 -7.33
C THR A 104 -4.81 -15.89 -8.15
N ILE A 105 -6.01 -15.44 -8.53
CA ILE A 105 -6.91 -16.23 -9.38
C ILE A 105 -6.32 -16.41 -10.78
N LEU A 106 -5.77 -15.36 -11.39
CA LEU A 106 -5.14 -15.44 -12.71
C LEU A 106 -3.95 -16.41 -12.71
N LYS A 107 -3.10 -16.32 -11.68
CA LYS A 107 -1.97 -17.21 -11.46
C LYS A 107 -2.36 -18.66 -11.23
N ALA A 108 -3.49 -18.90 -10.57
CA ALA A 108 -4.04 -20.25 -10.41
C ALA A 108 -4.58 -20.84 -11.73
N TRP A 109 -4.94 -19.99 -12.69
CA TRP A 109 -5.55 -20.41 -13.95
C TRP A 109 -4.57 -20.54 -15.12
N PHE A 110 -3.55 -19.69 -15.19
CA PHE A 110 -2.59 -19.64 -16.28
C PHE A 110 -1.24 -20.27 -15.91
N ASP A 111 -0.49 -20.71 -16.94
CA ASP A 111 0.90 -21.11 -16.76
C ASP A 111 1.76 -19.90 -16.43
N GLU A 112 2.08 -19.74 -15.14
CA GLU A 112 2.91 -18.64 -14.65
C GLU A 112 4.30 -18.59 -15.29
N SER A 113 4.83 -19.73 -15.76
CA SER A 113 6.19 -19.83 -16.31
C SER A 113 6.29 -19.39 -17.76
N HIS A 114 5.16 -19.18 -18.43
CA HIS A 114 5.13 -18.73 -19.81
C HIS A 114 5.80 -17.35 -19.95
N VAL A 115 6.84 -17.28 -20.79
CA VAL A 115 7.53 -16.02 -21.12
C VAL A 115 6.68 -15.24 -22.11
N LEU A 116 6.39 -13.97 -21.80
CA LEU A 116 5.61 -13.11 -22.66
C LEU A 116 6.42 -12.71 -23.90
N PRO A 117 5.85 -12.85 -25.11
CA PRO A 117 6.49 -12.36 -26.33
C PRO A 117 6.39 -10.84 -26.44
N ASP A 118 7.38 -10.24 -27.08
CA ASP A 118 7.40 -8.83 -27.51
C ASP A 118 7.03 -7.80 -26.41
N PRO A 119 7.68 -7.82 -25.24
CA PRO A 119 7.42 -6.82 -24.19
C PRO A 119 7.78 -5.41 -24.66
N VAL A 120 7.06 -4.42 -24.11
CA VAL A 120 7.17 -3.01 -24.48
C VAL A 120 7.22 -2.11 -23.25
N VAL A 121 7.77 -0.91 -23.43
CA VAL A 121 7.77 0.17 -22.44
C VAL A 121 7.26 1.46 -23.08
N PRO A 122 6.68 2.38 -22.29
CA PRO A 122 6.29 3.69 -22.82
C PRO A 122 7.52 4.53 -23.16
N THR A 123 7.43 5.34 -24.21
CA THR A 123 8.43 6.39 -24.49
C THR A 123 8.54 7.39 -23.34
N THR A 124 9.66 8.10 -23.24
CA THR A 124 9.93 9.08 -22.16
C THR A 124 8.84 10.16 -22.01
N ASP A 125 8.17 10.53 -23.10
CA ASP A 125 7.06 11.50 -23.12
C ASP A 125 5.68 10.85 -22.91
N GLY A 126 5.61 9.51 -22.85
CA GLY A 126 4.41 8.74 -22.62
C GLY A 126 3.42 8.70 -23.79
N THR A 127 3.85 9.02 -25.01
CA THR A 127 2.95 9.12 -26.18
C THR A 127 2.96 7.90 -27.10
N ALA A 128 3.96 7.02 -26.98
CA ALA A 128 4.08 5.80 -27.78
C ALA A 128 4.66 4.63 -26.97
N LEU A 129 4.71 3.45 -27.60
CA LEU A 129 5.33 2.24 -27.05
C LEU A 129 6.58 1.90 -27.86
N GLU A 130 7.64 1.49 -27.18
CA GLU A 130 8.88 1.00 -27.78
C GLU A 130 9.24 -0.39 -27.26
N PRO A 131 9.96 -1.22 -28.05
CA PRO A 131 10.36 -2.55 -27.61
C PRO A 131 11.21 -2.49 -26.33
N TYR A 132 10.88 -3.35 -25.37
CA TYR A 132 11.71 -3.54 -24.20
C TYR A 132 12.96 -4.35 -24.57
N THR A 133 14.15 -3.85 -24.26
CA THR A 133 15.43 -4.42 -24.74
C THR A 133 16.46 -4.66 -23.64
N ASP A 134 16.04 -4.55 -22.37
CA ASP A 134 16.92 -4.82 -21.23
C ASP A 134 17.33 -6.30 -21.14
N PRO A 135 18.40 -6.62 -20.38
CA PRO A 135 18.97 -7.97 -20.33
C PRO A 135 18.01 -9.10 -19.91
N ASP A 136 16.91 -8.77 -19.24
CA ASP A 136 15.88 -9.70 -18.76
C ASP A 136 14.65 -9.78 -19.67
N VAL A 137 14.68 -9.20 -20.88
CA VAL A 137 13.57 -9.23 -21.86
C VAL A 137 13.00 -10.64 -22.09
N GLY A 138 13.85 -11.66 -22.15
CA GLY A 138 13.45 -13.07 -22.32
C GLY A 138 13.04 -13.80 -21.03
N GLN A 139 12.90 -13.08 -19.92
CA GLN A 139 12.61 -13.60 -18.59
C GLN A 139 11.32 -13.02 -17.98
N LEU A 140 10.61 -12.17 -18.73
CA LEU A 140 9.32 -11.61 -18.30
C LEU A 140 8.22 -12.65 -18.42
N THR A 141 7.96 -13.34 -17.32
CA THR A 141 6.95 -14.40 -17.24
C THR A 141 5.56 -13.85 -16.92
N VAL A 142 4.51 -14.60 -17.29
CA VAL A 142 3.12 -14.30 -16.90
C VAL A 142 3.01 -14.11 -15.38
N GLY A 143 3.59 -15.01 -14.58
CA GLY A 143 3.56 -14.89 -13.13
C GLY A 143 4.28 -13.64 -12.62
N GLY A 144 5.45 -13.33 -13.20
CA GLY A 144 6.22 -12.12 -12.90
C GLY A 144 5.44 -10.84 -13.19
N GLU A 145 4.88 -10.71 -14.39
CA GLU A 145 4.16 -9.51 -14.80
C GLU A 145 2.80 -9.35 -14.09
N LEU A 146 2.14 -10.45 -13.73
CA LEU A 146 0.95 -10.41 -12.86
C LEU A 146 1.29 -9.90 -11.46
N ASN A 147 2.40 -10.36 -10.86
CA ASN A 147 2.85 -9.82 -9.58
C ASN A 147 3.24 -8.33 -9.71
N LYS A 148 3.90 -7.96 -10.81
CA LYS A 148 4.30 -6.58 -11.11
C LYS A 148 3.09 -5.65 -11.22
N VAL A 149 2.05 -6.01 -11.97
CA VAL A 149 0.86 -5.15 -12.10
C VAL A 149 0.11 -4.99 -10.78
N ALA A 150 0.02 -6.04 -9.95
CA ALA A 150 -0.55 -5.92 -8.61
C ALA A 150 0.25 -4.95 -7.73
N ALA A 151 1.58 -5.01 -7.79
CA ALA A 151 2.46 -4.08 -7.11
C ALA A 151 2.29 -2.64 -7.65
N ASN A 152 2.19 -2.45 -8.96
CA ASN A 152 1.97 -1.13 -9.57
C ASN A 152 0.67 -0.49 -9.05
N VAL A 153 -0.42 -1.24 -8.98
CA VAL A 153 -1.70 -0.76 -8.45
C VAL A 153 -1.59 -0.40 -6.96
N ALA A 154 -0.91 -1.22 -6.17
CA ALA A 154 -0.73 -0.98 -4.74
C ALA A 154 0.17 0.24 -4.48
N ILE A 155 1.38 0.24 -5.05
CA ILE A 155 2.41 1.26 -4.85
C ILE A 155 1.99 2.59 -5.49
N GLY A 156 1.20 2.58 -6.56
CA GLY A 156 0.60 3.79 -7.13
C GLY A 156 -0.20 4.59 -6.10
N ARG A 157 -0.80 3.94 -5.09
CA ARG A 157 -1.45 4.65 -3.97
C ARG A 157 -0.45 5.30 -3.00
N ASN A 158 0.71 4.69 -2.80
CA ASN A 158 1.80 5.29 -2.02
C ASN A 158 2.36 6.52 -2.74
N MET A 159 2.58 6.41 -4.06
CA MET A 159 2.99 7.54 -4.91
C MET A 159 1.97 8.68 -4.89
N GLY A 160 0.68 8.36 -4.77
CA GLY A 160 -0.38 9.35 -4.57
C GLY A 160 -0.41 10.01 -3.19
N GLY A 161 0.38 9.52 -2.23
CA GLY A 161 0.49 10.06 -0.87
C GLY A 161 -0.54 9.54 0.14
N VAL A 162 -1.25 8.45 -0.17
CA VAL A 162 -2.42 8.02 0.62
C VAL A 162 -2.27 6.69 1.36
N HIS A 163 -1.22 5.89 1.11
CA HIS A 163 -0.95 4.63 1.80
C HIS A 163 0.51 4.52 2.24
#